data_AF-A0A0K2ZTG2-F1
#
_entry.id   AF-A0A0K2ZTG2-F1
#
_cell.length_a   1.000
_cell.length_b   1.000
_cell.length_c   1.000
_cell.angle_alpha   90.00
_cell.angle_beta   90.00
_cell.angle_gamma   90.00
#
_symmetry.space_group_name_H-M   'P 1'
#
loop_
_entity.id
_entity.type
_entity.pdbx_description
1 polymer ?
#
loop_
_entity_poly.entity_id
_entity_poly.type
_entity_poly.pdbx_seq_one_letter_code
_entity_poly.pdbx_strand_id
1 'polypeptide(L)'
;MGICWSKSSGSSRHATSATEAPSRASTASGSDSNSPMQSPELSSLRVSLGTRPAALRRGRDTTLEQHQIQQAAYHMGAYVVGDEVTSPKRLATAGQTVHDVRLLLKHGRGNVKADDIPSRGHNGIGSSVTKMAADDTSKVATAVVMGAAVCDQQAPLAAIVHAPHMAANEQSVTFGASVPMKEITDEGYEIPVRTDHTWNELQRGSRDPTSTVVMDAWANGPAVRLKDSAWSAASATQAAWSMDKSSAEFLKERIEGLVSLIHPDNDYVTAATLRYSRKAPLSWEKYAEPQVISAEFANSVRNALSCVPAPQQREIASRMIQEAYGTDPGSHAHQDAVESVLVAANHLDSLPRPAVVPPEY
;
A
#
# COMPACT_ATOMS: atom_id res chain seq x y z
N MET A 1 -9.72 -22.63 2.54
CA MET A 1 -10.89 -21.72 2.54
C MET A 1 -11.40 -21.62 3.96
N GLY A 2 -10.95 -20.61 4.71
CA GLY A 2 -11.44 -20.30 6.05
C GLY A 2 -12.01 -18.90 6.02
N ILE A 3 -13.33 -18.78 6.19
CA ILE A 3 -14.07 -17.53 6.17
C ILE A 3 -14.17 -17.07 7.63
N CYS A 4 -13.71 -15.85 7.95
CA CYS A 4 -13.93 -15.24 9.25
C CYS A 4 -15.43 -14.91 9.42
N TRP A 5 -16.12 -15.58 10.34
CA TRP A 5 -17.50 -15.28 10.73
C TRP A 5 -17.57 -15.00 12.22
N SER A 6 -18.22 -13.88 12.59
CA SER A 6 -18.68 -13.61 13.95
C SER A 6 -20.04 -12.92 13.96
N LYS A 7 -20.84 -13.30 14.98
CA LYS A 7 -22.31 -13.24 15.09
C LYS A 7 -22.86 -11.85 15.43
N SER A 8 -24.06 -11.53 14.94
CA SER A 8 -24.81 -10.32 15.30
C SER A 8 -25.74 -10.55 16.51
N SER A 9 -25.88 -9.51 17.35
CA SER A 9 -27.00 -9.34 18.29
C SER A 9 -27.67 -8.01 18.00
N GLY A 10 -28.99 -8.03 17.85
CA GLY A 10 -29.80 -6.88 17.43
C GLY A 10 -30.58 -6.22 18.56
N SER A 11 -31.04 -4.99 18.30
CA SER A 11 -32.31 -4.37 18.74
C SER A 11 -32.31 -2.88 18.28
N SER A 12 -33.18 -2.46 17.36
CA SER A 12 -34.41 -1.63 17.54
C SER A 12 -34.13 -0.17 17.97
N ARG A 13 -34.74 0.94 17.48
CA ARG A 13 -35.89 1.26 16.60
C ARG A 13 -35.95 2.81 16.44
N HIS A 14 -36.50 3.30 15.29
CA HIS A 14 -37.26 4.56 15.07
C HIS A 14 -36.59 5.95 15.23
N ALA A 15 -36.95 7.06 14.53
CA ALA A 15 -37.86 7.37 13.42
C ALA A 15 -37.70 8.86 12.97
N THR A 16 -38.13 9.18 11.73
CA THR A 16 -38.72 10.46 11.21
C THR A 16 -37.86 11.74 11.19
N SER A 17 -37.90 12.67 10.21
CA SER A 17 -38.82 13.05 9.11
C SER A 17 -38.13 14.13 8.23
N ALA A 18 -38.25 14.07 6.89
CA ALA A 18 -39.04 14.95 6.00
C ALA A 18 -38.46 16.37 5.74
N THR A 19 -37.97 16.65 4.52
CA THR A 19 -38.60 17.52 3.48
C THR A 19 -38.05 18.97 3.59
N GLU A 20 -37.55 19.68 2.57
CA GLU A 20 -38.19 20.11 1.32
C GLU A 20 -37.18 20.88 0.45
N ALA A 21 -37.33 20.80 -0.88
CA ALA A 21 -36.74 21.73 -1.86
C ALA A 21 -37.87 22.53 -2.52
N PRO A 22 -37.61 23.74 -3.03
CA PRO A 22 -37.98 24.06 -4.42
C PRO A 22 -36.94 24.99 -5.10
N SER A 23 -36.54 24.90 -6.39
CA SER A 23 -37.22 24.88 -7.71
C SER A 23 -37.11 26.21 -8.49
N ARG A 24 -36.49 26.15 -9.70
CA ARG A 24 -36.81 26.85 -10.98
C ARG A 24 -36.57 28.38 -11.09
N ALA A 25 -36.30 29.03 -12.24
CA ALA A 25 -36.33 28.75 -13.70
C ALA A 25 -35.44 29.82 -14.44
N SER A 26 -34.65 29.50 -15.48
CA SER A 26 -34.90 29.54 -16.95
C SER A 26 -34.70 30.87 -17.72
N THR A 27 -33.98 30.76 -18.86
CA THR A 27 -34.17 31.30 -20.24
C THR A 27 -32.86 31.88 -20.81
N ALA A 28 -32.52 31.89 -22.11
CA ALA A 28 -32.79 31.11 -23.32
C ALA A 28 -31.96 31.75 -24.48
N SER A 29 -31.76 31.01 -25.58
CA SER A 29 -31.26 31.42 -26.93
C SER A 29 -29.74 31.29 -27.15
N GLY A 30 -29.19 30.65 -28.18
CA GLY A 30 -29.72 29.94 -29.34
C GLY A 30 -28.62 29.90 -30.43
N SER A 31 -28.47 28.79 -31.17
CA SER A 31 -28.02 28.71 -32.58
C SER A 31 -27.68 27.25 -32.96
N ASP A 32 -28.44 26.71 -33.92
CA ASP A 32 -28.22 25.41 -34.55
C ASP A 32 -27.07 25.48 -35.56
N SER A 33 -26.20 24.46 -35.55
CA SER A 33 -25.35 24.11 -36.69
C SER A 33 -25.01 22.62 -36.62
N ASN A 34 -25.63 21.85 -37.51
CA ASN A 34 -25.40 20.43 -37.72
C ASN A 34 -23.96 20.15 -38.18
N SER A 35 -23.21 19.45 -37.33
CA SER A 35 -22.12 18.54 -37.69
C SER A 35 -22.04 17.51 -36.57
N PRO A 36 -21.84 16.21 -36.84
CA PRO A 36 -21.71 15.23 -35.77
C PRO A 36 -20.36 15.43 -35.10
N MET A 37 -20.31 16.36 -34.13
CA MET A 37 -19.24 16.40 -33.16
C MET A 37 -19.31 15.08 -32.41
N GLN A 38 -18.40 14.17 -32.76
CA GLN A 38 -17.94 13.16 -31.84
C GLN A 38 -17.49 13.89 -30.59
N SER A 39 -18.33 13.93 -29.56
CA SER A 39 -18.00 14.52 -28.26
C SER A 39 -16.73 13.85 -27.75
N PRO A 40 -15.61 14.57 -27.58
CA PRO A 40 -14.38 14.02 -27.01
C PRO A 40 -14.50 13.74 -25.51
N GLU A 41 -15.61 14.13 -24.88
CA GLU A 41 -15.77 14.21 -23.43
C GLU A 41 -16.27 12.92 -22.75
N LEU A 42 -16.33 11.79 -23.46
CA LEU A 42 -16.63 10.47 -22.85
C LEU A 42 -15.51 9.45 -23.00
N SER A 43 -14.30 9.87 -23.39
CA SER A 43 -13.10 9.11 -23.02
C SER A 43 -12.92 9.25 -21.52
N SER A 44 -13.58 8.34 -20.79
CA SER A 44 -13.45 8.13 -19.36
C SER A 44 -12.01 8.38 -18.89
N LEU A 45 -11.86 9.18 -17.85
CA LEU A 45 -10.61 9.28 -17.10
C LEU A 45 -10.20 7.85 -16.69
N ARG A 46 -9.34 7.22 -17.48
CA ARG A 46 -8.74 5.94 -17.12
C ARG A 46 -7.86 6.21 -15.92
N VAL A 47 -8.18 5.57 -14.80
CA VAL A 47 -7.28 5.56 -13.65
C VAL A 47 -5.99 4.88 -14.09
N SER A 48 -4.85 5.51 -13.78
CA SER A 48 -3.53 4.90 -13.98
C SER A 48 -3.04 4.42 -12.63
N LEU A 49 -3.01 3.11 -12.42
CA LEU A 49 -2.48 2.47 -11.22
C LEU A 49 -0.95 2.50 -11.26
N GLY A 50 -0.36 2.98 -10.17
CA GLY A 50 1.08 2.98 -9.98
C GLY A 50 1.83 4.03 -10.80
N THR A 51 3.07 4.25 -10.38
CA THR A 51 4.04 5.09 -11.06
C THR A 51 4.47 4.44 -12.35
N ARG A 52 4.50 5.19 -13.46
CA ARG A 52 5.04 4.65 -14.72
C ARG A 52 6.55 4.44 -14.63
N PRO A 53 7.15 3.44 -15.30
CA PRO A 53 8.59 3.24 -15.28
C PRO A 53 9.41 4.49 -15.64
N ALA A 54 8.95 5.27 -16.62
CA ALA A 54 9.59 6.54 -17.02
C ALA A 54 9.48 7.66 -15.97
N ALA A 55 8.53 7.55 -15.05
CA ALA A 55 8.31 8.52 -13.96
C ALA A 55 9.10 8.19 -12.69
N LEU A 56 9.70 7.00 -12.58
CA LEU A 56 10.73 6.70 -11.59
C LEU A 56 11.97 7.54 -11.90
N ARG A 57 11.94 8.80 -11.49
CA ARG A 57 13.03 9.76 -11.69
C ARG A 57 14.27 9.21 -10.99
N ARG A 58 15.32 8.96 -11.77
CA ARG A 58 16.64 8.56 -11.27
C ARG A 58 17.66 9.60 -11.71
N GLY A 59 18.54 9.99 -10.79
CA GLY A 59 19.66 10.89 -11.07
C GLY A 59 19.29 12.32 -11.42
N ARG A 60 18.29 12.89 -10.75
CA ARG A 60 18.08 14.35 -10.74
C ARG A 60 18.38 14.90 -9.33
N ASP A 61 18.80 16.16 -9.27
CA ASP A 61 19.03 16.92 -8.03
C ASP A 61 17.71 17.33 -7.35
N THR A 62 16.81 16.37 -7.17
CA THR A 62 15.53 16.57 -6.49
C THR A 62 15.58 15.92 -5.12
N THR A 63 15.02 16.60 -4.13
CA THR A 63 14.87 16.08 -2.76
C THR A 63 14.17 14.73 -2.77
N LEU A 64 14.76 13.77 -2.05
CA LEU A 64 14.15 12.46 -1.88
C LEU A 64 12.87 12.55 -1.05
N GLU A 65 11.85 11.82 -1.48
CA GLU A 65 10.61 11.65 -0.72
C GLU A 65 10.82 10.69 0.46
N GLN A 66 9.92 10.73 1.44
CA GLN A 66 10.07 9.96 2.68
C GLN A 66 10.22 8.45 2.45
N HIS A 67 9.45 7.85 1.53
CA HIS A 67 9.57 6.42 1.24
C HIS A 67 10.91 6.09 0.55
N GLN A 68 11.48 7.03 -0.19
CA GLN A 68 12.81 6.87 -0.81
C GLN A 68 13.91 6.90 0.26
N ILE A 69 13.79 7.81 1.24
CA ILE A 69 14.67 7.85 2.42
C ILE A 69 14.59 6.53 3.19
N GLN A 70 13.39 6.03 3.47
CA GLN A 70 13.20 4.75 4.18
C GLN A 70 13.82 3.58 3.42
N GLN A 71 13.67 3.55 2.11
CA GLN A 71 14.20 2.48 1.27
C GLN A 71 15.74 2.53 1.19
N ALA A 72 16.34 3.72 1.13
CA ALA A 72 17.78 3.91 1.23
C ALA A 72 18.31 3.57 2.64
N ALA A 73 17.56 3.86 3.69
CA ALA A 73 17.90 3.49 5.06
C ALA A 73 17.93 1.96 5.27
N TYR A 74 16.95 1.24 4.72
CA TYR A 74 17.00 -0.23 4.71
C TYR A 74 18.22 -0.74 3.93
N HIS A 75 18.53 -0.13 2.77
CA HIS A 75 19.69 -0.50 1.97
C HIS A 75 21.01 -0.30 2.75
N MET A 76 21.15 0.84 3.44
CA MET A 76 22.24 1.10 4.37
C MET A 76 22.31 0.05 5.48
N GLY A 77 21.17 -0.30 6.08
CA GLY A 77 21.10 -1.35 7.09
C GLY A 77 21.68 -2.67 6.61
N ALA A 78 21.30 -3.12 5.42
CA ALA A 78 21.82 -4.35 4.82
C ALA A 78 23.34 -4.28 4.57
N TYR A 79 23.85 -3.12 4.14
CA TYR A 79 25.28 -2.90 3.92
C TYR A 79 26.08 -3.00 5.22
N VAL A 80 25.66 -2.32 6.29
CA VAL A 80 26.45 -2.23 7.54
C VAL A 80 26.50 -3.54 8.32
N VAL A 81 25.52 -4.43 8.12
CA VAL A 81 25.56 -5.79 8.67
C VAL A 81 26.33 -6.78 7.80
N GLY A 82 27.01 -6.29 6.74
CA GLY A 82 27.88 -7.09 5.88
C GLY A 82 27.14 -7.93 4.84
N ASP A 83 25.92 -7.53 4.46
CA ASP A 83 25.01 -8.34 3.64
C ASP A 83 24.36 -7.48 2.54
N GLU A 84 25.21 -6.92 1.70
CA GLU A 84 24.88 -5.94 0.66
C GLU A 84 23.77 -6.42 -0.29
N VAL A 85 22.91 -5.48 -0.70
CA VAL A 85 21.81 -5.76 -1.63
C VAL A 85 22.37 -5.78 -3.05
N THR A 86 22.25 -6.93 -3.73
CA THR A 86 22.77 -7.13 -5.09
C THR A 86 21.99 -6.40 -6.19
N SER A 87 20.79 -5.89 -5.89
CA SER A 87 19.97 -5.14 -6.85
C SER A 87 19.24 -3.96 -6.18
N PRO A 88 19.96 -2.89 -5.77
CA PRO A 88 19.38 -1.77 -5.04
C PRO A 88 18.24 -1.09 -5.81
N LYS A 89 18.40 -0.94 -7.12
CA LYS A 89 17.40 -0.39 -8.04
C LYS A 89 16.11 -1.20 -8.10
N ARG A 90 16.18 -2.52 -7.98
CA ARG A 90 15.01 -3.40 -7.96
C ARG A 90 14.22 -3.17 -6.68
N LEU A 91 14.93 -3.12 -5.56
CA LEU A 91 14.36 -2.86 -4.26
C LEU A 91 13.75 -1.46 -4.18
N ALA A 92 14.44 -0.44 -4.71
CA ALA A 92 13.95 0.93 -4.80
C ALA A 92 12.62 1.02 -5.56
N THR A 93 12.50 0.28 -6.67
CA THR A 93 11.25 0.22 -7.44
C THR A 93 10.13 -0.50 -6.69
N ALA A 94 10.44 -1.60 -5.99
CA ALA A 94 9.48 -2.27 -5.11
C ALA A 94 9.01 -1.35 -3.98
N GLY A 95 9.91 -0.55 -3.40
CA GLY A 95 9.58 0.49 -2.42
C GLY A 95 8.63 1.56 -2.98
N GLN A 96 8.83 1.98 -4.25
CA GLN A 96 7.87 2.86 -4.92
C GLN A 96 6.50 2.19 -5.04
N THR A 97 6.43 0.93 -5.45
CA THR A 97 5.15 0.19 -5.53
C THR A 97 4.44 0.16 -4.19
N VAL A 98 5.15 -0.15 -3.10
CA VAL A 98 4.60 -0.13 -1.74
C VAL A 98 4.01 1.25 -1.42
N HIS A 99 4.73 2.33 -1.76
CA HIS A 99 4.23 3.69 -1.59
C HIS A 99 2.99 3.98 -2.44
N ASP A 100 3.01 3.63 -3.73
CA ASP A 100 1.90 3.87 -4.67
C ASP A 100 0.62 3.15 -4.22
N VAL A 101 0.72 1.91 -3.73
CA VAL A 101 -0.43 1.19 -3.15
C VAL A 101 -0.98 1.92 -1.94
N ARG A 102 -0.12 2.45 -1.07
CA ARG A 102 -0.56 3.22 0.10
C ARG A 102 -1.25 4.53 -0.29
N LEU A 103 -0.81 5.19 -1.36
CA LEU A 103 -1.48 6.36 -1.91
C LEU A 103 -2.83 6.03 -2.54
N LEU A 104 -2.96 4.89 -3.23
CA LEU A 104 -4.24 4.41 -3.75
C LEU A 104 -5.21 4.10 -2.60
N LEU A 105 -4.70 3.51 -1.51
CA LEU A 105 -5.47 3.18 -0.32
C LEU A 105 -5.39 4.30 0.73
N LYS A 106 -5.72 5.52 0.29
CA LYS A 106 -5.54 6.77 1.03
C LYS A 106 -6.30 6.85 2.36
N HIS A 107 -7.37 6.08 2.51
CA HIS A 107 -8.15 5.99 3.75
C HIS A 107 -7.62 4.92 4.71
N GLY A 108 -6.62 4.14 4.33
CA GLY A 108 -5.89 3.25 5.22
C GLY A 108 -6.41 1.82 5.28
N ARG A 109 -6.09 1.16 6.39
CA ARG A 109 -6.27 -0.27 6.64
C ARG A 109 -7.49 -0.51 7.52
N GLY A 110 -8.41 -1.35 7.07
CA GLY A 110 -9.68 -1.57 7.78
C GLY A 110 -9.54 -2.12 9.21
N ASN A 111 -8.47 -2.86 9.47
CA ASN A 111 -8.22 -3.57 10.72
C ASN A 111 -7.01 -3.04 11.50
N VAL A 112 -6.53 -1.82 11.21
CA VAL A 112 -5.45 -1.19 12.01
C VAL A 112 -5.99 0.01 12.76
N LYS A 113 -5.79 0.02 14.08
CA LYS A 113 -6.40 1.00 14.99
C LYS A 113 -5.95 2.43 14.70
N ALA A 114 -4.67 2.62 14.37
CA ALA A 114 -4.08 3.93 14.09
C ALA A 114 -4.76 4.66 12.92
N ASP A 115 -5.42 3.92 12.02
CA ASP A 115 -6.05 4.48 10.83
C ASP A 115 -7.51 4.94 11.09
N ASP A 116 -8.12 4.55 12.23
CA ASP A 116 -9.54 4.82 12.52
C ASP A 116 -9.82 6.33 12.67
N ILE A 117 -9.03 7.02 13.51
CA ILE A 117 -9.23 8.45 13.79
C ILE A 117 -8.90 9.32 12.57
N PRO A 118 -7.71 9.18 11.93
CA PRO A 118 -7.35 10.02 10.79
C PRO A 118 -8.30 9.86 9.59
N SER A 119 -8.80 8.64 9.35
CA SER A 119 -9.78 8.37 8.28
C SER A 119 -11.22 8.72 8.66
N ARG A 120 -11.50 9.11 9.91
CA ARG A 120 -12.88 9.25 10.45
C ARG A 120 -13.71 7.97 10.22
N GLY A 121 -13.10 6.80 10.39
CA GLY A 121 -13.70 5.47 10.19
C GLY A 121 -13.84 5.02 8.73
N HIS A 122 -13.38 5.80 7.75
CA HIS A 122 -13.47 5.42 6.33
C HIS A 122 -12.60 4.21 5.99
N ASN A 123 -11.52 3.98 6.74
CA ASN A 123 -10.73 2.76 6.63
C ASN A 123 -11.61 1.51 6.81
N GLY A 124 -12.44 1.47 7.87
CA GLY A 124 -13.31 0.36 8.21
C GLY A 124 -14.50 0.24 7.26
N ILE A 125 -15.16 1.35 6.94
CA ILE A 125 -16.29 1.38 6.01
C ILE A 125 -15.85 0.92 4.62
N GLY A 126 -14.81 1.54 4.07
CA GLY A 126 -14.32 1.23 2.72
C GLY A 126 -13.80 -0.21 2.63
N SER A 127 -13.04 -0.68 3.64
CA SER A 127 -12.60 -2.08 3.69
C SER A 127 -13.77 -3.07 3.80
N SER A 128 -14.88 -2.67 4.42
CA SER A 128 -16.09 -3.50 4.49
C SER A 128 -16.74 -3.66 3.12
N VAL A 129 -16.89 -2.55 2.39
CA VAL A 129 -17.41 -2.56 1.02
C VAL A 129 -16.51 -3.40 0.12
N THR A 130 -15.19 -3.19 0.23
CA THR A 130 -14.16 -3.98 -0.46
C THR A 130 -14.32 -5.47 -0.20
N LYS A 131 -14.56 -5.91 1.03
CA LYS A 131 -14.71 -7.33 1.37
C LYS A 131 -16.00 -7.96 0.88
N MET A 132 -17.05 -7.16 0.73
CA MET A 132 -18.37 -7.62 0.27
C MET A 132 -18.49 -7.70 -1.26
N ALA A 133 -17.48 -7.26 -2.02
CA ALA A 133 -17.47 -7.40 -3.46
C ALA A 133 -17.43 -8.89 -3.90
N ALA A 134 -18.06 -9.18 -5.05
CA ALA A 134 -18.48 -10.52 -5.45
C ALA A 134 -17.32 -11.52 -5.67
N ASP A 135 -16.21 -11.07 -6.24
CA ASP A 135 -15.04 -11.90 -6.56
C ASP A 135 -13.73 -11.17 -6.25
N ASP A 136 -12.61 -11.89 -6.20
CA ASP A 136 -11.34 -11.31 -5.73
C ASP A 136 -10.80 -10.19 -6.63
N THR A 137 -11.07 -10.20 -7.94
CA THR A 137 -10.70 -9.09 -8.83
C THR A 137 -11.55 -7.86 -8.51
N SER A 138 -12.86 -8.06 -8.34
CA SER A 138 -13.79 -7.00 -7.93
C SER A 138 -13.43 -6.44 -6.55
N LYS A 139 -12.95 -7.26 -5.60
CA LYS A 139 -12.45 -6.79 -4.29
C LYS A 139 -11.23 -5.88 -4.46
N VAL A 140 -10.25 -6.24 -5.28
CA VAL A 140 -9.07 -5.38 -5.53
C VAL A 140 -9.48 -4.05 -6.19
N ALA A 141 -10.38 -4.09 -7.17
CA ALA A 141 -10.86 -2.87 -7.81
C ALA A 141 -11.64 -1.99 -6.82
N THR A 142 -12.52 -2.60 -6.01
CA THR A 142 -13.30 -1.89 -4.99
C THR A 142 -12.39 -1.26 -3.93
N ALA A 143 -11.27 -1.91 -3.57
CA ALA A 143 -10.27 -1.36 -2.67
C ALA A 143 -9.70 -0.03 -3.18
N VAL A 144 -9.42 0.06 -4.49
CA VAL A 144 -8.95 1.29 -5.13
C VAL A 144 -10.04 2.37 -5.08
N VAL A 145 -11.28 2.02 -5.45
CA VAL A 145 -12.42 2.96 -5.44
C VAL A 145 -12.72 3.49 -4.05
N MET A 146 -12.72 2.61 -3.05
CA MET A 146 -13.00 2.95 -1.66
C MET A 146 -11.80 3.54 -0.93
N GLY A 147 -10.61 3.52 -1.54
CA GLY A 147 -9.36 3.95 -0.93
C GLY A 147 -9.01 3.21 0.37
N ALA A 148 -9.55 2.01 0.61
CA ALA A 148 -9.34 1.26 1.85
C ALA A 148 -9.45 -0.26 1.63
N ALA A 149 -8.56 -0.99 2.29
CA ALA A 149 -8.50 -2.46 2.23
C ALA A 149 -7.75 -3.04 3.44
N VAL A 150 -7.90 -4.35 3.65
CA VAL A 150 -7.03 -5.16 4.52
C VAL A 150 -5.99 -5.92 3.69
N CYS A 151 -5.05 -6.60 4.36
CA CYS A 151 -3.89 -7.28 3.76
C CYS A 151 -4.22 -8.13 2.51
N ASP A 152 -5.31 -8.90 2.52
CA ASP A 152 -5.72 -9.76 1.39
C ASP A 152 -5.95 -9.02 0.06
N GLN A 153 -6.31 -7.74 0.11
CA GLN A 153 -6.48 -6.91 -1.10
C GLN A 153 -5.23 -6.08 -1.37
N GLN A 154 -4.50 -5.66 -0.34
CA GLN A 154 -3.26 -4.89 -0.51
C GLN A 154 -2.15 -5.73 -1.16
N ALA A 155 -2.03 -7.01 -0.80
CA ALA A 155 -1.03 -7.91 -1.34
C ALA A 155 -1.16 -8.14 -2.87
N PRO A 156 -2.30 -8.58 -3.42
CA PRO A 156 -2.44 -8.69 -4.88
C PRO A 156 -2.40 -7.32 -5.58
N LEU A 157 -2.87 -6.25 -4.94
CA LEU A 157 -2.77 -4.91 -5.50
C LEU A 157 -1.30 -4.48 -5.70
N ALA A 158 -0.40 -4.85 -4.79
CA ALA A 158 1.04 -4.60 -4.96
C ALA A 158 1.60 -5.26 -6.23
N ALA A 159 1.21 -6.50 -6.53
CA ALA A 159 1.63 -7.19 -7.76
C ALA A 159 1.15 -6.45 -9.02
N ILE A 160 -0.12 -6.05 -9.02
CA ILE A 160 -0.80 -5.38 -10.13
C ILE A 160 -0.19 -3.98 -10.37
N VAL A 161 0.06 -3.23 -9.30
CA VAL A 161 0.71 -1.91 -9.35
C VAL A 161 2.17 -2.05 -9.79
N HIS A 162 2.86 -3.13 -9.40
CA HIS A 162 4.25 -3.39 -9.79
C HIS A 162 4.40 -3.85 -11.25
N ALA A 163 3.33 -4.30 -11.90
CA ALA A 163 3.39 -4.95 -13.22
C ALA A 163 4.28 -4.24 -14.26
N PRO A 164 4.20 -2.90 -14.44
CA PRO A 164 5.03 -2.20 -15.43
C PRO A 164 6.53 -2.28 -15.14
N HIS A 165 6.89 -2.48 -13.87
CA HIS A 165 8.26 -2.52 -13.37
C HIS A 165 8.85 -3.92 -13.30
N MET A 166 7.99 -4.95 -13.31
CA MET A 166 8.40 -6.34 -13.21
C MET A 166 9.31 -6.71 -14.38
N ALA A 167 10.41 -7.40 -14.09
CA ALA A 167 11.26 -7.98 -15.13
C ALA A 167 10.62 -9.24 -15.73
N ALA A 168 11.01 -9.61 -16.95
CA ALA A 168 10.43 -10.77 -17.64
C ALA A 168 10.67 -12.11 -16.94
N ASN A 169 11.72 -12.21 -16.12
CA ASN A 169 12.06 -13.39 -15.33
C ASN A 169 11.61 -13.28 -13.86
N GLU A 170 10.78 -12.30 -13.54
CA GLU A 170 10.21 -12.12 -12.21
C GLU A 170 8.79 -12.64 -12.14
N GLN A 171 8.44 -13.15 -10.98
CA GLN A 171 7.09 -13.58 -10.64
C GLN A 171 6.67 -12.90 -9.35
N SER A 172 5.46 -12.39 -9.32
CA SER A 172 4.85 -11.86 -8.10
C SER A 172 3.85 -12.85 -7.55
N VAL A 173 4.02 -13.22 -6.29
CA VAL A 173 3.25 -14.27 -5.63
C VAL A 173 2.79 -13.78 -4.27
N THR A 174 1.51 -13.96 -3.97
CA THR A 174 0.98 -13.69 -2.62
C THR A 174 1.23 -14.87 -1.71
N PHE A 175 1.60 -14.58 -0.47
CA PHE A 175 1.78 -15.58 0.58
C PHE A 175 0.92 -15.23 1.78
N GLY A 176 0.39 -16.26 2.43
CA GLY A 176 -0.38 -16.14 3.66
C GLY A 176 0.21 -17.01 4.76
N ALA A 177 0.23 -16.47 5.98
CA ALA A 177 0.60 -17.21 7.18
C ALA A 177 -0.09 -16.63 8.42
N SER A 178 -0.23 -17.45 9.46
CA SER A 178 -0.49 -16.95 10.80
C SER A 178 0.79 -16.33 11.37
N VAL A 179 0.78 -15.04 11.70
CA VAL A 179 1.94 -14.25 12.16
C VAL A 179 1.68 -13.63 13.53
N PRO A 180 2.72 -13.37 14.34
CA PRO A 180 2.56 -12.66 15.61
C PRO A 180 2.15 -11.20 15.33
N MET A 181 1.10 -10.76 16.02
CA MET A 181 0.58 -9.39 15.95
C MET A 181 0.19 -8.91 17.35
N LYS A 182 -0.20 -7.63 17.45
CA LYS A 182 -0.79 -7.08 18.66
C LYS A 182 -2.20 -6.60 18.35
N GLU A 183 -3.18 -7.19 18.99
CA GLU A 183 -4.56 -6.71 18.98
C GLU A 183 -4.70 -5.52 19.94
N ILE A 184 -5.53 -4.55 19.57
CA ILE A 184 -5.93 -3.41 20.38
C ILE A 184 -7.39 -3.61 20.78
N THR A 185 -7.64 -3.79 22.07
CA THR A 185 -9.02 -3.93 22.60
C THR A 185 -9.78 -2.60 22.55
N ASP A 186 -11.08 -2.66 22.79
CA ASP A 186 -11.92 -1.44 22.88
C ASP A 186 -11.48 -0.50 24.01
N GLU A 187 -10.92 -1.05 25.09
CA GLU A 187 -10.32 -0.30 26.20
C GLU A 187 -8.92 0.26 25.88
N GLY A 188 -8.36 -0.09 24.72
CA GLY A 188 -7.06 0.38 24.26
C GLY A 188 -5.86 -0.45 24.70
N TYR A 189 -6.08 -1.66 25.24
CA TYR A 189 -4.97 -2.54 25.65
C TYR A 189 -4.35 -3.25 24.44
N GLU A 190 -3.03 -3.37 24.43
CA GLU A 190 -2.28 -4.19 23.48
C GLU A 190 -2.18 -5.64 23.97
N ILE A 191 -2.72 -6.59 23.21
CA ILE A 191 -2.67 -8.02 23.51
C ILE A 191 -1.91 -8.76 22.39
N PRO A 192 -0.85 -9.53 22.71
CA PRO A 192 -0.17 -10.36 21.72
C PRO A 192 -1.09 -11.48 21.22
N VAL A 193 -1.22 -11.59 19.89
CA VAL A 193 -2.05 -12.60 19.23
C VAL A 193 -1.31 -13.22 18.04
N ARG A 194 -1.87 -14.31 17.50
CA ARG A 194 -1.49 -14.84 16.20
C ARG A 194 -2.68 -14.73 15.27
N THR A 195 -2.51 -14.09 14.12
CA THR A 195 -3.58 -13.88 13.16
C THR A 195 -3.06 -14.06 11.74
N ASP A 196 -3.98 -14.30 10.81
CA ASP A 196 -3.65 -14.49 9.41
C ASP A 196 -3.24 -13.16 8.77
N HIS A 197 -2.11 -13.18 8.07
CA HIS A 197 -1.62 -12.06 7.30
C HIS A 197 -1.21 -12.50 5.89
N THR A 198 -1.51 -11.65 4.92
CA THR A 198 -1.20 -11.87 3.51
C THR A 198 -0.29 -10.76 3.01
N TRP A 199 0.83 -11.12 2.38
CA TRP A 199 1.78 -10.18 1.76
C TRP A 199 2.12 -10.60 0.33
N ASN A 200 2.79 -9.71 -0.41
CA ASN A 200 3.28 -10.01 -1.74
C ASN A 200 4.80 -10.23 -1.74
N GLU A 201 5.26 -11.19 -2.55
CA GLU A 201 6.66 -11.47 -2.80
C GLU A 201 6.98 -11.36 -4.29
N LEU A 202 8.01 -10.59 -4.62
CA LEU A 202 8.62 -10.51 -5.94
C LEU A 202 9.83 -11.44 -5.99
N GLN A 203 9.73 -12.51 -6.77
CA GLN A 203 10.71 -13.59 -6.87
C GLN A 203 11.43 -13.57 -8.22
N ARG A 204 12.66 -14.10 -8.24
CA ARG A 204 13.42 -14.41 -9.47
C ARG A 204 13.71 -15.89 -9.47
N GLY A 205 12.92 -16.67 -10.21
CA GLY A 205 12.95 -18.12 -10.10
C GLY A 205 12.28 -18.60 -8.82
N SER A 206 12.99 -19.36 -7.98
CA SER A 206 12.45 -19.90 -6.73
C SER A 206 12.40 -18.86 -5.61
N ARG A 207 11.64 -19.18 -4.54
CA ARG A 207 11.57 -18.40 -3.31
C ARG A 207 12.88 -18.49 -2.51
N ASP A 208 13.84 -17.65 -2.85
CA ASP A 208 15.10 -17.49 -2.12
C ASP A 208 15.00 -16.32 -1.12
N PRO A 209 15.20 -16.55 0.20
CA PRO A 209 15.12 -15.50 1.22
C PRO A 209 16.05 -14.30 1.01
N THR A 210 17.17 -14.49 0.31
CA THR A 210 18.20 -13.45 0.11
C THR A 210 17.91 -12.54 -1.08
N SER A 211 17.11 -12.97 -2.05
CA SER A 211 16.80 -12.21 -3.27
C SER A 211 15.31 -11.91 -3.44
N THR A 212 14.42 -12.69 -2.80
CA THR A 212 12.98 -12.44 -2.78
C THR A 212 12.68 -11.13 -2.06
N VAL A 213 11.90 -10.27 -2.70
CA VAL A 213 11.52 -8.97 -2.14
C VAL A 213 10.08 -9.02 -1.66
N VAL A 214 9.87 -8.69 -0.40
CA VAL A 214 8.55 -8.52 0.23
C VAL A 214 8.04 -7.11 -0.09
N MET A 215 6.87 -7.05 -0.73
CA MET A 215 6.11 -5.83 -0.98
C MET A 215 4.84 -5.85 -0.13
N ASP A 216 4.93 -5.33 1.10
CA ASP A 216 3.82 -5.28 2.04
C ASP A 216 3.38 -3.84 2.28
N ALA A 217 2.35 -3.42 1.55
CA ALA A 217 1.77 -2.08 1.69
C ALA A 217 0.91 -1.91 2.96
N TRP A 218 0.56 -3.02 3.62
CA TRP A 218 -0.27 -3.03 4.81
C TRP A 218 0.56 -2.80 6.06
N ALA A 219 1.70 -3.47 6.18
CA ALA A 219 2.68 -3.15 7.21
C ALA A 219 3.35 -1.79 6.96
N ASN A 220 3.99 -1.25 7.99
CA ASN A 220 4.81 -0.04 7.92
C ASN A 220 6.24 -0.38 7.44
N GLY A 221 6.97 0.62 6.91
CA GLY A 221 8.31 0.45 6.34
C GLY A 221 8.37 0.26 4.81
N PRO A 222 9.57 0.10 4.23
CA PRO A 222 9.78 0.00 2.78
C PRO A 222 9.65 -1.44 2.26
N ALA A 223 9.94 -1.69 0.98
CA ALA A 223 10.13 -3.06 0.51
C ALA A 223 11.48 -3.62 1.02
N VAL A 224 11.50 -4.90 1.38
CA VAL A 224 12.64 -5.55 2.04
C VAL A 224 12.91 -6.93 1.45
N ARG A 225 14.11 -7.48 1.65
CA ARG A 225 14.36 -8.90 1.36
C ARG A 225 13.60 -9.77 2.35
N LEU A 226 13.11 -10.92 1.90
CA LEU A 226 12.32 -11.83 2.73
C LEU A 226 13.03 -12.19 4.04
N LYS A 227 14.34 -12.47 4.02
CA LYS A 227 15.11 -12.78 5.23
C LYS A 227 15.14 -11.68 6.30
N ASP A 228 15.01 -10.42 5.88
CA ASP A 228 15.04 -9.26 6.77
C ASP A 228 13.63 -8.83 7.22
N SER A 229 12.60 -9.53 6.70
CA SER A 229 11.22 -9.22 7.02
C SER A 229 10.77 -9.89 8.32
N ALA A 230 9.78 -9.29 8.99
CA ALA A 230 9.06 -9.87 10.12
C ALA A 230 8.34 -11.19 9.74
N TRP A 231 8.19 -11.47 8.45
CA TRP A 231 7.50 -12.65 7.91
C TRP A 231 8.46 -13.81 7.61
N SER A 232 9.77 -13.60 7.74
CA SER A 232 10.82 -14.56 7.36
C SER A 232 10.67 -15.94 8.02
N ALA A 233 10.33 -15.97 9.31
CA ALA A 233 10.18 -17.19 10.09
C ALA A 233 8.80 -17.86 9.96
N ALA A 234 7.86 -17.24 9.25
CA ALA A 234 6.51 -17.77 9.12
C ALA A 234 6.49 -18.99 8.18
N SER A 235 5.74 -20.03 8.58
CA SER A 235 5.42 -21.16 7.69
C SER A 235 4.40 -20.73 6.65
N ALA A 236 4.87 -19.93 5.69
CA ALA A 236 4.05 -19.31 4.68
C ALA A 236 3.58 -20.31 3.63
N THR A 237 2.31 -20.19 3.26
CA THR A 237 1.71 -20.93 2.15
C THR A 237 1.42 -19.98 1.02
N GLN A 238 1.63 -20.45 -0.22
CA GLN A 238 1.26 -19.67 -1.39
C GLN A 238 -0.25 -19.45 -1.39
N ALA A 239 -0.67 -18.18 -1.47
CA ALA A 239 -2.06 -17.79 -1.57
C ALA A 239 -2.53 -17.77 -3.04
N ALA A 240 -3.76 -17.35 -3.29
CA ALA A 240 -4.45 -17.52 -4.57
C ALA A 240 -3.81 -16.76 -5.75
N TRP A 241 -2.99 -15.73 -5.50
CA TRP A 241 -2.43 -14.90 -6.57
C TRP A 241 -0.97 -15.25 -6.85
N SER A 242 -0.71 -15.61 -8.10
CA SER A 242 0.61 -15.76 -8.69
C SER A 242 0.56 -15.26 -10.12
N MET A 243 1.40 -14.29 -10.45
CA MET A 243 1.39 -13.62 -11.75
C MET A 243 2.80 -13.33 -12.23
N ASP A 244 3.03 -13.63 -13.51
CA ASP A 244 4.15 -13.07 -14.26
C ASP A 244 3.80 -11.65 -14.73
N LYS A 245 4.75 -11.00 -15.41
CA LYS A 245 4.58 -9.64 -15.90
C LYS A 245 3.31 -9.48 -16.76
N SER A 246 3.14 -10.34 -17.76
CA SER A 246 2.02 -10.24 -18.71
C SER A 246 0.66 -10.39 -18.02
N SER A 247 0.55 -11.34 -17.08
CA SER A 247 -0.67 -11.55 -16.31
C SER A 247 -0.97 -10.38 -15.37
N ALA A 248 0.08 -9.80 -14.76
CA ALA A 248 -0.04 -8.63 -13.90
C ALA A 248 -0.46 -7.38 -14.70
N GLU A 249 0.08 -7.19 -15.91
CA GLU A 249 -0.28 -6.09 -16.81
C GLU A 249 -1.73 -6.22 -17.30
N PHE A 250 -2.16 -7.42 -17.69
CA PHE A 250 -3.55 -7.68 -18.05
C PHE A 250 -4.52 -7.37 -16.89
N LEU A 251 -4.19 -7.83 -15.68
CA LEU A 251 -4.99 -7.53 -14.49
C LEU A 251 -5.00 -6.03 -14.18
N LYS A 252 -3.88 -5.34 -14.34
CA LYS A 252 -3.80 -3.88 -14.17
C LYS A 252 -4.78 -3.17 -15.11
N GLU A 253 -4.73 -3.46 -16.40
CA GLU A 253 -5.66 -2.87 -17.38
C GLU A 253 -7.13 -3.18 -17.04
N ARG A 254 -7.40 -4.42 -16.61
CA ARG A 254 -8.75 -4.84 -16.18
C ARG A 254 -9.22 -4.05 -14.96
N ILE A 255 -8.40 -3.90 -13.92
CA ILE A 255 -8.77 -3.14 -12.72
C ILE A 255 -8.98 -1.67 -13.08
N GLU A 256 -8.10 -1.07 -13.87
CA GLU A 256 -8.25 0.33 -14.33
C GLU A 256 -9.57 0.56 -15.08
N GLY A 257 -9.98 -0.40 -15.91
CA GLY A 257 -11.28 -0.38 -16.59
C GLY A 257 -12.48 -0.55 -15.64
N LEU A 258 -12.31 -1.28 -14.54
CA LEU A 258 -13.37 -1.51 -13.55
C LEU A 258 -13.58 -0.33 -12.60
N VAL A 259 -12.52 0.40 -12.22
CA VAL A 259 -12.59 1.44 -11.18
C VAL A 259 -13.72 2.45 -11.42
N SER A 260 -13.86 2.96 -12.65
CA SER A 260 -14.94 3.90 -12.97
C SER A 260 -16.32 3.24 -13.01
N LEU A 261 -16.40 1.96 -13.40
CA LEU A 261 -17.66 1.23 -13.54
C LEU A 261 -18.26 0.84 -12.19
N ILE A 262 -17.42 0.47 -11.22
CA ILE A 262 -17.86 0.03 -9.89
C ILE A 262 -17.88 1.17 -8.86
N HIS A 263 -17.60 2.40 -9.29
CA HIS A 263 -17.71 3.57 -8.42
C HIS A 263 -19.15 3.67 -7.89
N PRO A 264 -19.38 4.00 -6.60
CA PRO A 264 -20.74 4.08 -6.04
C PRO A 264 -21.66 5.09 -6.75
N ASP A 265 -21.11 6.04 -7.50
CA ASP A 265 -21.92 6.96 -8.32
C ASP A 265 -22.48 6.29 -9.59
N ASN A 266 -21.84 5.22 -10.05
CA ASN A 266 -22.16 4.53 -11.30
C ASN A 266 -22.71 3.11 -11.07
N ASP A 267 -22.36 2.45 -9.96
CA ASP A 267 -22.81 1.10 -9.60
C ASP A 267 -23.73 1.09 -8.38
N TYR A 268 -24.98 0.72 -8.63
CA TYR A 268 -26.00 0.62 -7.59
C TYR A 268 -25.65 -0.40 -6.50
N VAL A 269 -24.97 -1.50 -6.84
CA VAL A 269 -24.62 -2.55 -5.88
C VAL A 269 -23.56 -2.05 -4.89
N THR A 270 -22.50 -1.42 -5.39
CA THR A 270 -21.47 -0.78 -4.57
C THR A 270 -22.06 0.35 -3.74
N ALA A 271 -22.93 1.18 -4.32
CA ALA A 271 -23.63 2.24 -3.58
C ALA A 271 -24.50 1.69 -2.43
N ALA A 272 -25.24 0.60 -2.67
CA ALA A 272 -26.05 -0.06 -1.65
C ALA A 272 -25.18 -0.65 -0.53
N THR A 273 -24.08 -1.30 -0.91
CA THR A 273 -23.11 -1.87 0.03
C THR A 273 -22.43 -0.80 0.87
N LEU A 274 -22.10 0.36 0.28
CA LEU A 274 -21.58 1.52 0.99
C LEU A 274 -22.60 2.08 1.98
N ARG A 275 -23.87 2.26 1.57
CA ARG A 275 -24.95 2.70 2.47
C ARG A 275 -25.15 1.74 3.65
N TYR A 276 -25.03 0.44 3.41
CA TYR A 276 -25.08 -0.58 4.46
C TYR A 276 -23.88 -0.47 5.40
N SER A 277 -22.66 -0.45 4.85
CA SER A 277 -21.40 -0.42 5.60
C SER A 277 -21.20 0.88 6.39
N ARG A 278 -21.82 1.99 5.96
CA ARG A 278 -21.87 3.25 6.75
C ARG A 278 -22.64 3.10 8.06
N LYS A 279 -23.66 2.24 8.09
CA LYS A 279 -24.50 2.00 9.28
C LYS A 279 -23.94 0.88 10.16
N ALA A 280 -23.40 -0.15 9.53
CA ALA A 280 -22.90 -1.35 10.18
C ALA A 280 -21.68 -1.87 9.39
N PRO A 281 -20.49 -1.27 9.56
CA PRO A 281 -19.27 -1.81 8.97
C PRO A 281 -19.01 -3.21 9.51
N LEU A 282 -18.26 -4.02 8.76
CA LEU A 282 -17.80 -5.32 9.24
C LEU A 282 -16.98 -5.13 10.52
N SER A 283 -17.28 -5.95 11.53
CA SER A 283 -16.51 -5.99 12.76
C SER A 283 -15.20 -6.71 12.49
N TRP A 284 -14.09 -6.04 12.75
CA TRP A 284 -12.74 -6.60 12.67
C TRP A 284 -12.08 -6.49 14.04
N GLU A 285 -11.30 -7.49 14.42
CA GLU A 285 -10.23 -7.29 15.41
C GLU A 285 -9.34 -6.15 14.89
N LYS A 286 -8.98 -5.24 15.80
CA LYS A 286 -8.13 -4.09 15.47
C LYS A 286 -6.72 -4.41 15.92
N TYR A 287 -5.75 -4.18 15.06
CA TYR A 287 -4.35 -4.43 15.36
C TYR A 287 -3.56 -3.13 15.51
N ALA A 288 -2.49 -3.20 16.29
CA ALA A 288 -1.44 -2.20 16.29
C ALA A 288 -0.73 -2.18 14.92
N GLU A 289 0.00 -1.11 14.65
CA GLU A 289 0.73 -0.96 13.39
C GLU A 289 1.91 -1.94 13.32
N PRO A 290 1.90 -2.90 12.39
CA PRO A 290 3.01 -3.83 12.23
C PRO A 290 4.12 -3.21 11.39
N GLN A 291 5.33 -3.70 11.58
CA GLN A 291 6.50 -3.31 10.80
C GLN A 291 6.89 -4.46 9.89
N VAL A 292 7.20 -4.15 8.62
CA VAL A 292 7.64 -5.16 7.66
C VAL A 292 9.06 -5.63 7.96
N ILE A 293 9.91 -4.77 8.52
CA ILE A 293 11.27 -5.09 8.95
C ILE A 293 11.22 -5.85 10.27
N SER A 294 11.96 -6.95 10.39
CA SER A 294 12.05 -7.69 11.64
C SER A 294 12.78 -6.90 12.74
N ALA A 295 12.35 -7.08 13.98
CA ALA A 295 13.01 -6.45 15.12
C ALA A 295 14.46 -6.91 15.26
N GLU A 296 14.74 -8.18 14.92
CA GLU A 296 16.08 -8.77 14.95
C GLU A 296 17.02 -8.07 13.95
N PHE A 297 16.55 -7.82 12.71
CA PHE A 297 17.34 -7.11 11.71
C PHE A 297 17.57 -5.65 12.12
N ALA A 298 16.52 -4.94 12.55
CA ALA A 298 16.65 -3.55 13.00
C ALA A 298 17.63 -3.41 14.19
N ASN A 299 17.61 -4.35 15.14
CA ASN A 299 18.58 -4.39 16.25
C ASN A 299 20.01 -4.62 15.76
N SER A 300 20.19 -5.55 14.83
CA SER A 300 21.50 -5.85 14.25
C SER A 300 22.09 -4.64 13.52
N VAL A 301 21.25 -3.92 12.77
CA VAL A 301 21.63 -2.67 12.10
C VAL A 301 22.05 -1.59 13.10
N ARG A 302 21.24 -1.34 14.14
CA ARG A 302 21.59 -0.35 15.18
C ARG A 302 22.92 -0.68 15.85
N ASN A 303 23.14 -1.93 16.20
CA ASN A 303 24.39 -2.38 16.82
C ASN A 303 25.58 -2.19 15.86
N ALA A 304 25.44 -2.59 14.59
CA ALA A 304 26.49 -2.42 13.59
C ALA A 304 26.80 -0.94 13.33
N LEU A 305 25.78 -0.09 13.19
CA LEU A 305 25.94 1.36 13.01
C LEU A 305 26.69 2.00 14.18
N SER A 306 26.41 1.59 15.42
CA SER A 306 27.09 2.13 16.61
C SER A 306 28.61 1.91 16.61
N CYS A 307 29.09 0.92 15.86
CA CYS A 307 30.52 0.61 15.69
C CYS A 307 31.16 1.36 14.52
N VAL A 308 30.38 1.99 13.63
CA VAL A 308 30.89 2.72 12.47
C VAL A 308 31.09 4.20 12.83
N PRO A 309 32.29 4.78 12.63
CA PRO A 309 32.53 6.20 12.83
C PRO A 309 31.56 7.09 12.04
N ALA A 310 31.08 8.19 12.65
CA ALA A 310 30.08 9.06 12.04
C ALA A 310 30.43 9.58 10.62
N PRO A 311 31.69 9.93 10.29
CA PRO A 311 32.06 10.28 8.91
C PRO A 311 31.82 9.13 7.92
N GLN A 312 32.15 7.89 8.31
CA GLN A 312 31.95 6.70 7.49
C GLN A 312 30.47 6.37 7.36
N GLN A 313 29.65 6.58 8.39
CA GLN A 313 28.19 6.40 8.26
C GLN A 313 27.61 7.32 7.17
N ARG A 314 28.04 8.59 7.10
CA ARG A 314 27.61 9.52 6.06
C ARG A 314 28.03 9.07 4.66
N GLU A 315 29.26 8.60 4.51
CA GLU A 315 29.77 8.05 3.25
C GLU A 315 28.94 6.85 2.79
N ILE A 316 28.61 5.94 3.71
CA ILE A 316 27.75 4.79 3.41
C ILE A 316 26.35 5.25 3.00
N ALA A 317 25.70 6.11 3.78
CA ALA A 317 24.36 6.62 3.45
C ALA A 317 24.33 7.31 2.08
N SER A 318 25.33 8.15 1.79
CA SER A 318 25.51 8.81 0.48
C SER A 318 25.60 7.79 -0.65
N ARG A 319 26.44 6.76 -0.49
CA ARG A 319 26.58 5.67 -1.46
C ARG A 319 25.25 4.92 -1.68
N MET A 320 24.52 4.59 -0.61
CA MET A 320 23.26 3.84 -0.71
C MET A 320 22.16 4.62 -1.43
N ILE A 321 22.12 5.94 -1.22
CA ILE A 321 21.26 6.86 -1.97
C ILE A 321 21.66 6.86 -3.45
N GLN A 322 22.95 6.97 -3.76
CA GLN A 322 23.44 7.00 -5.13
C GLN A 322 23.16 5.69 -5.88
N GLU A 323 23.36 4.54 -5.24
CA GLU A 323 23.11 3.24 -5.88
C GLU A 323 21.62 2.99 -6.16
N ALA A 324 20.74 3.43 -5.25
CA ALA A 324 19.30 3.25 -5.39
C ALA A 324 18.67 4.28 -6.35
N TYR A 325 19.05 5.56 -6.23
CA TYR A 325 18.36 6.68 -6.87
C TYR A 325 19.23 7.49 -7.83
N GLY A 326 20.55 7.33 -7.82
CA GLY A 326 21.48 7.97 -8.75
C GLY A 326 21.69 9.48 -8.56
N THR A 327 21.23 10.06 -7.44
CA THR A 327 21.35 11.51 -7.15
C THR A 327 22.81 11.95 -7.07
N ASP A 328 23.11 13.20 -7.46
CA ASP A 328 24.47 13.76 -7.34
C ASP A 328 24.85 13.97 -5.86
N PRO A 329 25.95 13.34 -5.38
CA PRO A 329 26.46 13.57 -4.03
C PRO A 329 26.84 15.02 -3.71
N GLY A 330 27.14 15.82 -4.74
CA GLY A 330 27.47 17.24 -4.58
C GLY A 330 26.26 18.16 -4.31
N SER A 331 25.04 17.68 -4.51
CA SER A 331 23.83 18.49 -4.36
C SER A 331 23.41 18.68 -2.89
N HIS A 332 22.85 19.85 -2.56
CA HIS A 332 22.26 20.10 -1.23
C HIS A 332 21.15 19.10 -0.89
N ALA A 333 20.30 18.79 -1.87
CA ALA A 333 19.21 17.82 -1.71
C ALA A 333 19.73 16.42 -1.32
N HIS A 334 20.89 16.02 -1.84
CA HIS A 334 21.52 14.76 -1.46
C HIS A 334 22.08 14.82 -0.03
N GLN A 335 22.75 15.90 0.33
CA GLN A 335 23.32 16.08 1.68
C GLN A 335 22.24 16.05 2.76
N ASP A 336 21.10 16.71 2.53
CA ASP A 336 19.94 16.66 3.43
C ASP A 336 19.34 15.24 3.53
N ALA A 337 19.31 14.53 2.41
CA ALA A 337 18.84 13.15 2.37
C ALA A 337 19.77 12.19 3.14
N VAL A 338 21.08 12.41 3.14
CA VAL A 338 22.05 11.62 3.92
C VAL A 338 21.71 11.63 5.40
N GLU A 339 21.49 12.80 5.98
CA GLU A 339 21.14 12.91 7.41
C GLU A 339 19.79 12.25 7.71
N SER A 340 18.81 12.41 6.82
CA SER A 340 17.50 11.76 6.95
C SER A 340 17.58 10.23 6.87
N VAL A 341 18.45 9.70 6.01
CA VAL A 341 18.71 8.26 5.88
C VAL A 341 19.39 7.72 7.14
N LEU A 342 20.34 8.44 7.73
CA LEU A 342 21.00 8.05 8.97
C LEU A 342 20.01 7.94 10.14
N VAL A 343 19.12 8.93 10.26
CA VAL A 343 18.04 8.90 11.27
C VAL A 343 17.15 7.69 11.03
N ALA A 344 16.65 7.49 9.81
CA ALA A 344 15.78 6.36 9.49
C ALA A 344 16.47 4.99 9.70
N ALA A 345 17.77 4.86 9.40
CA ALA A 345 18.51 3.61 9.56
C ALA A 345 18.69 3.22 11.05
N ASN A 346 18.69 4.18 11.95
CA ASN A 346 18.66 3.92 13.40
C ASN A 346 17.27 3.55 13.93
N HIS A 347 16.22 3.65 13.12
CA HIS A 347 14.81 3.49 13.50
C HIS A 347 14.04 2.59 12.53
N LEU A 348 14.71 1.57 11.95
CA LEU A 348 14.12 0.68 10.95
C LEU A 348 12.87 -0.08 11.43
N ASP A 349 12.73 -0.29 12.74
CA ASP A 349 11.59 -0.92 13.42
C ASP A 349 10.46 0.05 13.78
N SER A 350 10.53 1.31 13.32
CA SER A 350 9.51 2.33 13.62
C SER A 350 9.29 3.30 12.45
N LEU A 351 9.58 2.85 11.23
CA LEU A 351 9.41 3.67 10.04
C LEU A 351 7.93 3.93 9.78
N PRO A 352 7.50 5.17 9.51
CA PRO A 352 6.09 5.48 9.28
C PRO A 352 5.64 5.10 7.86
N ARG A 353 4.33 5.09 7.63
CA ARG A 353 3.71 5.10 6.30
C ARG A 353 3.22 6.52 5.95
N PRO A 354 2.86 6.82 4.68
CA PRO A 354 2.17 8.07 4.35
C PRO A 354 0.91 8.26 5.19
N ALA A 355 0.61 9.51 5.53
CA ALA A 355 -0.55 9.85 6.34
C ALA A 355 -1.85 9.40 5.66
N VAL A 356 -2.76 8.85 6.47
CA VAL A 356 -4.12 8.56 6.04
C VAL A 356 -4.89 9.88 5.93
N VAL A 357 -5.56 10.10 4.81
CA VAL A 357 -6.29 11.34 4.56
C VAL A 357 -7.77 11.20 4.97
N PRO A 358 -8.37 12.29 5.48
CA PRO A 358 -9.82 12.32 5.70
C PRO A 358 -10.57 12.12 4.36
N PRO A 359 -11.83 11.67 4.41
CA PRO A 359 -12.68 11.58 3.21
C PRO A 359 -12.77 12.94 2.50
N GLU A 360 -12.72 12.90 1.17
CA GLU A 360 -13.16 14.03 0.34
C GLU A 360 -14.70 14.00 0.32
N TYR A 361 -15.30 14.75 1.25
CA TYR A 361 -16.72 15.11 1.43
C TYR A 361 -17.79 14.02 1.30
#